data_AF-A0A6D2L6B5-F1
#
_entry.id   AF-A0A6D2L6B5-F1
#
_cell.length_a   1.000
_cell.length_b   1.000
_cell.length_c   1.000
_cell.angle_alpha   90.00
_cell.angle_beta   90.00
_cell.angle_gamma   90.00
#
_symmetry.space_group_name_H-M   'P 1'
#
loop_
_entity.id
_entity.type
_entity.pdbx_description
1 polymer ?
#
loop_
_entity_poly.entity_id
_entity_poly.type
_entity_poly.pdbx_seq_one_letter_code
_entity_poly.pdbx_strand_id
1 'polypeptide(L)'
;MNHNTNIHFGNRTLIPHDLHGRVYQDPAVSIVPHPFPPNRAHPTFEGPSRDEHHYHHHQNRPPVYHQPPRPVLHSHHDHVLNRRRDSHFDAVLEGFMESQRKTSRDIETKLEFTRYELDGRLGELSTQIERVESRCLDMEEDLKKQGEAIEDNRRAIHFTKVSTKEMDNHLDEKITSLDNNLDGTTKSLNSITAVAHQAKREVAEVTLKRGNVTRQCLHWWKGKNK
;
A
#
# COMPACT_ATOMS: atom_id res chain seq x y z
N MET A 1 -23.01 -30.15 -15.51
CA MET A 1 -22.83 -29.26 -16.68
C MET A 1 -23.93 -28.19 -16.66
N ASN A 2 -23.53 -26.94 -16.97
CA ASN A 2 -24.31 -25.69 -17.04
C ASN A 2 -24.82 -25.05 -15.73
N HIS A 3 -24.01 -24.13 -15.20
CA HIS A 3 -24.49 -23.01 -14.37
C HIS A 3 -24.41 -21.74 -15.22
N ASN A 4 -25.58 -21.22 -15.59
CA ASN A 4 -25.76 -19.92 -16.23
C ASN A 4 -26.03 -18.89 -15.12
N THR A 5 -25.08 -18.01 -14.84
CA THR A 5 -25.28 -16.84 -13.95
C THR A 5 -25.13 -15.58 -14.77
N ASN A 6 -26.23 -15.16 -15.40
CA ASN A 6 -26.38 -13.83 -15.99
C ASN A 6 -26.89 -12.87 -14.91
N ILE A 7 -25.97 -12.11 -14.29
CA ILE A 7 -26.32 -11.00 -13.40
C ILE A 7 -26.16 -9.71 -14.22
N HIS A 8 -27.30 -9.16 -14.58
CA HIS A 8 -27.46 -7.97 -15.39
C HIS A 8 -27.29 -6.73 -14.50
N PHE A 9 -26.15 -6.05 -14.58
CA PHE A 9 -25.99 -4.71 -13.98
C PHE A 9 -26.49 -3.67 -14.97
N GLY A 10 -27.67 -3.12 -14.69
CA GLY A 10 -28.24 -1.99 -15.41
C GLY A 10 -27.43 -0.71 -15.19
N ASN A 11 -27.09 -0.07 -16.31
CA ASN A 11 -26.92 1.36 -16.52
C ASN A 11 -26.01 2.13 -15.54
N ARG A 12 -24.70 2.04 -15.75
CA ARG A 12 -23.78 3.16 -15.49
C ARG A 12 -23.05 3.51 -16.78
N THR A 13 -23.32 4.72 -17.28
CA THR A 13 -22.69 5.35 -18.43
C THR A 13 -21.16 5.27 -18.29
N LEU A 14 -20.51 4.50 -19.17
CA LEU A 14 -19.05 4.48 -19.34
C LEU A 14 -18.63 5.83 -19.94
N ILE A 15 -17.97 6.66 -19.14
CA ILE A 15 -17.24 7.83 -19.63
C ILE A 15 -15.96 7.31 -20.30
N PRO A 16 -15.66 7.65 -21.57
CA PRO A 16 -14.42 7.25 -22.20
C PRO A 16 -13.25 8.01 -21.54
N HIS A 17 -12.30 7.27 -21.00
CA HIS A 17 -11.01 7.85 -20.61
C HIS A 17 -10.19 8.08 -21.88
N ASP A 18 -10.12 9.35 -22.31
CA ASP A 18 -9.18 9.79 -23.33
C ASP A 18 -7.74 9.60 -22.82
N LEU A 19 -7.02 8.72 -23.51
CA LEU A 19 -5.58 8.54 -23.43
C LEU A 19 -4.90 9.75 -24.08
N HIS A 20 -4.61 10.79 -23.30
CA HIS A 20 -3.58 11.76 -23.65
C HIS A 20 -2.51 11.84 -22.56
N GLY A 21 -1.28 11.52 -23.00
CA GLY A 21 -0.12 11.25 -22.18
C GLY A 21 0.31 12.39 -21.25
N ARG A 22 0.42 12.05 -19.97
CA ARG A 22 1.40 12.62 -19.06
C ARG A 22 2.19 11.46 -18.48
N VAL A 23 3.40 11.28 -19.00
CA VAL A 23 4.44 10.43 -18.42
C VAL A 23 4.78 11.06 -17.06
N TYR A 24 4.27 10.47 -15.98
CA TYR A 24 4.78 10.71 -14.65
C TYR A 24 6.17 10.09 -14.58
N GLN A 25 7.21 10.93 -14.53
CA GLN A 25 8.54 10.48 -14.14
C GLN A 25 8.54 10.25 -12.63
N ASP A 26 8.85 9.02 -12.25
CA ASP A 26 9.20 8.58 -10.92
C ASP A 26 10.49 9.29 -10.44
N PRO A 27 10.50 10.02 -9.31
CA PRO A 27 11.71 10.68 -8.81
C PRO A 27 12.70 9.71 -8.13
N ALA A 28 12.42 8.39 -8.08
CA ALA A 28 13.23 7.43 -7.31
C ALA A 28 14.21 6.56 -8.12
N VAL A 29 14.46 6.82 -9.42
CA VAL A 29 15.43 6.02 -10.20
C VAL A 29 16.36 6.91 -11.03
N SER A 30 17.35 7.53 -10.38
CA SER A 30 18.62 7.93 -11.02
C SER A 30 19.60 8.48 -9.98
N ILE A 31 20.20 7.61 -9.16
CA ILE A 31 21.44 7.94 -8.45
C ILE A 31 22.55 7.11 -9.09
N VAL A 32 23.08 7.61 -10.20
CA VAL A 32 24.37 7.19 -10.73
C VAL A 32 25.45 7.91 -9.90
N PRO A 33 26.45 7.22 -9.33
CA PRO A 33 27.54 7.91 -8.64
C PRO A 33 28.27 8.80 -9.64
N HIS A 34 28.35 10.10 -9.36
CA HIS A 34 29.16 11.02 -10.16
C HIS A 34 30.64 10.59 -10.08
N PRO A 35 31.35 10.43 -11.21
CA PRO A 35 32.79 10.27 -11.18
C PRO A 35 33.41 11.60 -10.71
N PHE A 36 34.34 11.51 -9.76
CA PHE A 36 35.18 12.64 -9.33
C PHE A 36 35.71 13.43 -10.53
N PRO A 37 35.76 14.78 -10.47
CA PRO A 37 36.37 15.55 -11.55
C PRO A 37 37.88 15.23 -11.64
N PRO A 38 38.45 15.11 -12.85
CA PRO A 38 39.88 14.85 -13.00
C PRO A 38 40.68 16.03 -12.45
N ASN A 39 41.70 15.72 -11.66
CA ASN A 39 42.70 16.65 -11.14
C ASN A 39 43.12 17.64 -12.24
N ARG A 40 42.79 18.92 -12.03
CA ARG A 40 43.31 20.00 -12.85
C ARG A 40 44.82 20.07 -12.56
N ALA A 41 45.61 19.60 -13.52
CA ALA A 41 47.07 19.62 -13.44
C ALA A 41 47.56 21.02 -13.03
N HIS A 42 48.47 21.04 -12.07
CA HIS A 42 49.26 22.23 -11.73
C HIS A 42 49.96 22.76 -13.00
N PRO A 43 50.09 24.08 -13.19
CA PRO A 43 50.94 24.59 -14.25
C PRO A 43 52.38 24.16 -13.98
N THR A 44 52.96 23.44 -14.92
CA THR A 44 54.39 23.11 -14.95
C THR A 44 55.19 24.41 -14.89
N PHE A 45 55.93 24.60 -13.81
CA PHE A 45 56.88 25.69 -13.65
C PHE A 45 58.02 25.47 -14.65
N GLU A 46 57.97 26.12 -15.81
CA GLU A 46 59.12 26.28 -16.69
C GLU A 46 60.12 27.22 -16.00
N GLY A 47 61.22 26.65 -15.53
CA GLY A 47 62.33 27.41 -14.96
C GLY A 47 62.97 28.32 -16.04
N PRO A 48 63.52 29.48 -15.65
CA PRO A 48 64.08 30.42 -16.62
C PRO A 48 65.30 29.84 -17.33
N SER A 49 65.25 29.94 -18.67
CA SER A 49 66.35 29.70 -19.60
C SER A 49 67.63 30.39 -19.13
N ARG A 50 68.73 29.63 -19.08
CA ARG A 50 70.03 30.06 -18.60
C ARG A 50 70.71 30.86 -19.72
N ASP A 51 70.48 32.17 -19.74
CA ASP A 51 71.16 33.08 -20.67
C ASP A 51 72.66 33.13 -20.34
N GLU A 52 73.47 32.67 -21.29
CA GLU A 52 74.90 32.42 -21.15
C GLU A 52 75.69 33.69 -21.51
N HIS A 53 75.86 34.59 -20.53
CA HIS A 53 76.59 35.83 -20.74
C HIS A 53 78.10 35.58 -20.95
N HIS A 54 78.57 35.77 -22.18
CA HIS A 54 79.99 35.72 -22.54
C HIS A 54 80.72 36.93 -21.95
N TYR A 55 81.60 36.71 -20.97
CA TYR A 55 82.51 37.73 -20.46
C TYR A 55 83.70 37.89 -21.41
N HIS A 56 83.80 39.02 -22.11
CA HIS A 56 85.05 39.44 -22.74
C HIS A 56 86.00 40.04 -21.69
N HIS A 57 86.96 39.24 -21.22
CA HIS A 57 88.05 39.72 -20.39
C HIS A 57 89.04 40.56 -21.22
N HIS A 58 88.94 41.89 -21.13
CA HIS A 58 90.05 42.77 -21.51
C HIS A 58 91.14 42.73 -20.44
N GLN A 59 92.16 41.91 -20.67
CA GLN A 59 93.39 41.82 -19.87
C GLN A 59 94.38 42.88 -20.36
N ASN A 60 94.29 44.14 -19.89
CA ASN A 60 95.39 45.14 -19.83
C ASN A 60 94.87 46.54 -19.43
N ARG A 61 94.16 46.66 -18.30
CA ARG A 61 93.89 47.95 -17.66
C ARG A 61 94.28 47.84 -16.18
N PRO A 62 95.10 48.75 -15.63
CA PRO A 62 95.40 48.74 -14.20
C PRO A 62 94.09 48.82 -13.41
N PRO A 63 93.98 48.17 -12.24
CA PRO A 63 92.74 48.12 -11.48
C PRO A 63 92.34 49.55 -11.14
N VAL A 64 91.29 50.05 -11.81
CA VAL A 64 90.59 51.23 -11.34
C VAL A 64 89.93 50.76 -10.05
N TYR A 65 90.36 51.29 -8.91
CA TYR A 65 89.59 51.20 -7.68
C TYR A 65 88.24 51.86 -7.98
N HIS A 66 87.25 51.06 -8.35
CA HIS A 66 85.87 51.50 -8.32
C HIS A 66 85.61 51.86 -6.86
N GLN A 67 85.46 53.16 -6.57
CA GLN A 67 84.73 53.56 -5.38
C GLN A 67 83.45 52.72 -5.36
N PRO A 68 83.08 52.10 -4.21
CA PRO A 68 81.73 51.55 -4.10
C PRO A 68 80.77 52.64 -4.57
N PRO A 69 79.71 52.30 -5.33
CA PRO A 69 78.71 53.29 -5.71
C PRO A 69 78.40 54.10 -4.46
N ARG A 70 78.63 55.42 -4.52
CA ARG A 70 78.30 56.28 -3.38
C ARG A 70 76.87 55.92 -2.98
N PRO A 71 76.56 55.75 -1.69
CA PRO A 71 75.19 55.55 -1.27
C PRO A 71 74.37 56.60 -2.01
N VAL A 72 73.46 56.16 -2.88
CA VAL A 72 72.53 57.08 -3.51
C VAL A 72 71.79 57.66 -2.32
N LEU A 73 72.16 58.89 -1.96
CA LEU A 73 71.47 59.65 -0.94
C LEU A 73 70.10 59.86 -1.55
N HIS A 74 69.17 58.95 -1.23
CA HIS A 74 67.79 59.06 -1.68
C HIS A 74 67.36 60.43 -1.25
N SER A 75 66.97 61.25 -2.22
CA SER A 75 66.62 62.63 -1.94
C SER A 75 65.49 62.59 -0.90
N HIS A 76 65.44 63.55 0.01
CA HIS A 76 64.35 63.66 0.98
C HIS A 76 62.97 63.60 0.29
N HIS A 77 62.94 63.96 -1.00
CA HIS A 77 61.81 63.83 -1.90
C HIS A 77 61.39 62.39 -2.23
N ASP A 78 62.33 61.47 -2.47
CA ASP A 78 62.05 60.05 -2.78
C ASP A 78 61.47 59.32 -1.57
N HIS A 79 61.95 59.65 -0.36
CA HIS A 79 61.39 59.13 0.88
C HIS A 79 59.96 59.61 1.14
N VAL A 80 59.63 60.85 0.77
CA VAL A 80 58.26 61.39 0.87
C VAL A 80 57.35 60.75 -0.17
N LEU A 81 57.83 60.53 -1.39
CA LEU A 81 57.06 59.83 -2.43
C LEU A 81 56.83 58.36 -2.07
N ASN A 82 57.81 57.66 -1.51
CA ASN A 82 57.64 56.30 -0.99
C ASN A 82 56.60 56.26 0.13
N ARG A 83 56.71 57.11 1.15
CA ARG A 83 55.71 57.17 2.23
C ARG A 83 54.30 57.45 1.73
N ARG A 84 54.13 58.31 0.71
CA ARG A 84 52.82 58.57 0.10
C ARG A 84 52.30 57.37 -0.69
N ARG A 85 53.17 56.66 -1.41
CA ARG A 85 52.81 55.42 -2.11
C ARG A 85 52.43 54.30 -1.15
N ASP A 86 53.22 54.11 -0.10
CA ASP A 86 52.98 53.10 0.93
C ASP A 86 51.68 53.41 1.68
N SER A 87 51.47 54.67 2.09
CA SER A 87 50.21 55.10 2.73
C SER A 87 48.98 54.95 1.82
N HIS A 88 49.12 55.16 0.51
CA HIS A 88 48.04 54.92 -0.44
C HIS A 88 47.76 53.42 -0.60
N PHE A 89 48.80 52.60 -0.66
CA PHE A 89 48.67 51.14 -0.73
C PHE A 89 47.97 50.59 0.52
N ASP A 90 48.36 51.05 1.71
CA ASP A 90 47.73 50.68 2.98
C ASP A 90 46.24 51.07 3.00
N ALA A 91 45.88 52.26 2.49
CA ALA A 91 44.48 52.70 2.41
C ALA A 91 43.65 51.84 1.44
N VAL A 92 44.22 51.45 0.29
CA VAL A 92 43.54 50.56 -0.67
C VAL A 92 43.38 49.15 -0.10
N LEU A 93 44.42 48.63 0.55
CA LEU A 93 44.38 47.31 1.19
C LEU A 93 43.34 47.28 2.33
N GLU A 94 43.30 48.32 3.17
CA GLU A 94 42.30 48.41 4.24
C GLU A 94 40.89 48.54 3.68
N GLY A 95 40.68 49.32 2.61
CA GLY A 95 39.39 49.42 1.92
C GLY A 95 38.93 48.08 1.33
N PHE A 96 39.86 47.30 0.77
CA PHE A 96 39.58 45.95 0.30
C PHE A 96 39.21 45.01 1.46
N MET A 97 40.01 44.99 2.54
CA MET A 97 39.73 44.15 3.69
C MET A 97 38.41 44.52 4.36
N GLU A 98 38.07 45.80 4.48
CA GLU A 98 36.77 46.23 5.00
C GLU A 98 35.61 45.83 4.07
N SER A 99 35.79 45.88 2.75
CA SER A 99 34.82 45.35 1.79
C SER A 99 34.58 43.86 1.95
N GLN A 100 35.65 43.07 2.17
CA GLN A 100 35.56 41.65 2.46
C GLN A 100 34.85 41.39 3.80
N ARG A 101 35.21 42.12 4.87
CA ARG A 101 34.54 42.02 6.19
C ARG A 101 33.05 42.35 6.09
N LYS A 102 32.67 43.37 5.31
CA LYS A 102 31.26 43.74 5.09
C LYS A 102 30.51 42.66 4.32
N THR A 103 31.11 42.13 3.25
CA THR A 103 30.51 41.06 2.45
C THR A 103 30.34 39.78 3.27
N SER A 104 31.34 39.44 4.10
CA SER A 104 31.26 38.29 5.02
C SER A 104 30.10 38.43 6.00
N ARG A 105 29.93 39.60 6.62
CA ARG A 105 28.82 39.85 7.56
C ARG A 105 27.44 39.79 6.88
N ASP A 106 27.32 40.28 5.65
CA ASP A 106 26.08 40.18 4.87
C ASP A 106 25.72 38.73 4.53
N ILE A 107 26.70 37.93 4.09
CA ILE A 107 26.52 36.50 3.82
C ILE A 107 26.12 35.77 5.10
N GLU A 108 26.81 36.02 6.22
CA GLU A 108 26.50 35.43 7.52
C GLU A 108 25.06 35.72 7.95
N THR A 109 24.62 36.97 7.82
CA THR A 109 23.24 37.37 8.16
C THR A 109 22.20 36.67 7.27
N LYS A 110 22.47 36.53 5.96
CA LYS A 110 21.58 35.81 5.03
C LYS A 110 21.51 34.31 5.34
N LEU A 111 22.64 33.70 5.68
CA LEU A 111 22.69 32.30 6.10
C LEU A 111 21.93 32.09 7.41
N GLU A 112 22.07 33.00 8.37
CA GLU A 112 21.34 32.97 9.64
C GLU A 112 19.82 33.01 9.42
N PHE A 113 19.34 33.92 8.58
CA PHE A 113 17.92 34.02 8.24
C PHE A 113 17.43 32.74 7.56
N THR A 114 18.19 32.23 6.59
CA THR A 114 17.84 31.00 5.86
C THR A 114 17.78 29.81 6.81
N ARG A 115 18.72 29.71 7.77
CA ARG A 115 18.72 28.64 8.78
C ARG A 115 17.46 28.70 9.64
N TYR A 116 17.11 29.88 10.14
CA TYR A 116 15.91 30.06 10.96
C TYR A 116 14.62 29.68 10.21
N GLU A 117 14.51 30.06 8.94
CA GLU A 117 13.37 29.69 8.09
C GLU A 117 13.28 28.17 7.88
N LEU A 118 14.42 27.51 7.64
CA LEU A 118 14.47 26.06 7.48
C LEU A 118 14.13 25.32 8.79
N ASP A 119 14.65 25.79 9.92
CA ASP A 119 14.35 25.21 11.24
C ASP A 119 12.85 25.30 11.55
N GLY A 120 12.21 26.43 11.21
CA GLY A 120 10.75 26.58 11.34
C GLY A 120 9.97 25.59 10.49
N ARG A 121 10.33 25.47 9.20
CA ARG A 121 9.70 24.51 8.28
C ARG A 121 9.90 23.06 8.71
N LEU A 122 11.08 22.72 9.23
CA LEU A 122 11.36 21.40 9.78
C LEU A 122 10.50 21.12 11.02
N GLY A 123 10.32 22.11 11.91
CA GLY A 123 9.43 21.97 13.06
C GLY A 123 7.97 21.73 12.67
N GLU A 124 7.46 22.49 11.69
CA GLU A 124 6.10 22.31 11.16
C GLU A 124 5.92 20.94 10.52
N LEU A 125 6.90 20.49 9.73
CA LEU A 125 6.87 19.19 9.08
C LEU A 125 6.89 18.06 10.12
N SER A 126 7.74 18.16 11.15
CA SER A 126 7.78 17.19 12.26
C SER A 126 6.43 17.08 12.96
N THR A 127 5.78 18.21 13.26
CA THR A 127 4.44 18.19 13.87
C THR A 127 3.39 17.56 12.96
N GLN A 128 3.49 17.77 11.64
CA GLN A 128 2.59 17.13 10.68
C GLN A 128 2.81 15.62 10.62
N ILE A 129 4.06 15.16 10.66
CA ILE A 129 4.43 13.74 10.71
C ILE A 129 3.81 13.10 11.95
N GLU A 130 4.03 13.66 13.14
CA GLU A 130 3.47 13.14 14.40
C GLU A 130 1.94 13.01 14.35
N ARG A 131 1.24 13.99 13.77
CA ARG A 131 -0.22 13.93 13.59
C ARG A 131 -0.66 12.83 12.65
N VAL A 132 0.08 12.60 11.55
CA VAL A 132 -0.23 11.53 10.61
C VAL A 132 0.03 10.18 11.24
N GLU A 133 1.17 10.01 11.93
CA GLU A 133 1.52 8.79 12.64
C GLU A 133 0.47 8.42 13.69
N SER A 134 0.03 9.39 14.51
CA SER A 134 -1.05 9.16 15.49
C SER A 134 -2.34 8.68 14.82
N ARG A 135 -2.75 9.32 13.71
CA ARG A 135 -3.96 8.90 12.98
C ARG A 135 -3.83 7.52 12.35
N CYS A 136 -2.62 7.15 11.92
CA CYS A 136 -2.35 5.81 11.39
C CYS A 136 -2.50 4.75 12.49
N LEU A 137 -2.02 5.02 13.71
CA LEU A 137 -2.17 4.12 14.85
C LEU A 137 -3.64 3.93 15.24
N ASP A 138 -4.41 5.03 15.31
CA ASP A 138 -5.85 4.97 15.61
C ASP A 138 -6.58 4.11 14.57
N MET A 139 -6.26 4.30 13.28
CA MET A 139 -6.86 3.54 12.19
C MET A 139 -6.44 2.06 12.22
N GLU A 140 -5.20 1.75 12.60
CA GLU A 140 -4.73 0.37 12.76
C GLU A 140 -5.51 -0.34 13.88
N GLU A 141 -5.74 0.33 15.00
CA GLU A 141 -6.53 -0.21 16.10
C GLU A 141 -7.99 -0.45 15.70
N ASP A 142 -8.61 0.49 14.99
CA ASP A 142 -9.98 0.35 14.49
C ASP A 142 -10.12 -0.80 13.49
N LEU A 143 -9.17 -0.93 12.56
CA LEU A 143 -9.14 -2.06 11.62
C LEU A 143 -8.97 -3.39 12.34
N LYS A 144 -8.16 -3.45 13.39
CA LYS A 144 -8.01 -4.65 14.22
C LYS A 144 -9.33 -5.03 14.89
N LYS A 145 -10.02 -4.08 15.53
CA LYS A 145 -11.35 -4.31 16.15
C LYS A 145 -12.38 -4.79 15.13
N GLN A 146 -12.39 -4.21 13.92
CA GLN A 146 -13.27 -4.66 12.84
C GLN A 146 -12.92 -6.09 12.40
N GLY A 147 -11.63 -6.42 12.30
CA GLY A 147 -11.17 -7.77 12.00
C GLY A 147 -11.66 -8.82 13.00
N GLU A 148 -11.56 -8.51 14.30
CA GLU A 148 -12.07 -9.37 15.38
C GLU A 148 -13.59 -9.58 15.26
N ALA A 149 -14.36 -8.51 15.04
CA ALA A 149 -15.81 -8.60 14.85
C ALA A 149 -16.22 -9.41 13.61
N ILE A 150 -15.46 -9.31 12.51
CA ILE A 150 -15.68 -10.12 11.31
C ILE A 150 -15.45 -11.60 11.61
N GLU A 151 -14.39 -11.94 12.34
CA GLU A 151 -14.09 -13.33 12.68
C GLU A 151 -15.14 -13.90 13.66
N ASP A 152 -15.63 -13.10 14.60
CA ASP A 152 -16.75 -13.49 15.48
C ASP A 152 -18.02 -13.79 14.68
N ASN A 153 -18.38 -12.91 13.75
CA ASN A 153 -19.51 -13.11 12.85
C ASN A 153 -19.35 -14.35 11.98
N ARG A 154 -18.13 -14.60 11.48
CA ARG A 154 -17.82 -15.81 10.70
C ARG A 154 -18.06 -17.07 11.52
N ARG A 155 -17.63 -17.09 12.79
CA ARG A 155 -17.88 -18.22 13.69
C ARG A 155 -19.37 -18.41 13.99
N ALA A 156 -20.11 -17.32 14.21
CA ALA A 156 -21.56 -17.37 14.42
C ALA A 156 -22.31 -17.93 13.20
N ILE A 157 -22.00 -17.44 12.00
CA ILE A 157 -22.58 -17.96 10.74
C ILE A 157 -22.27 -19.44 10.56
N HIS A 158 -21.04 -19.86 10.84
CA HIS A 158 -20.65 -21.27 10.75
C HIS A 158 -21.49 -22.13 11.71
N PHE A 159 -21.64 -21.69 12.96
CA PHE A 159 -22.46 -22.38 13.95
C PHE A 159 -23.92 -22.51 13.49
N THR A 160 -24.54 -21.41 13.05
CA THR A 160 -25.92 -21.43 12.55
C THR A 160 -26.06 -22.37 11.35
N LYS A 161 -25.09 -22.38 10.42
CA LYS A 161 -25.11 -23.25 9.23
C LYS A 161 -25.03 -24.74 9.60
N VAL A 162 -24.22 -25.10 10.59
CA VAL A 162 -24.14 -26.48 11.07
C VAL A 162 -25.46 -26.87 11.74
N SER A 163 -25.98 -26.01 12.63
CA SER A 163 -27.25 -26.26 13.33
C SER A 163 -28.44 -26.39 12.38
N THR A 164 -28.53 -25.56 11.33
CA THR A 164 -29.61 -25.67 10.34
C THR A 164 -29.51 -26.99 9.58
N LYS A 165 -28.30 -27.42 9.20
CA LYS A 165 -28.09 -28.70 8.52
C LYS A 165 -28.47 -29.89 9.41
N GLU A 166 -28.14 -29.84 10.70
CA GLU A 166 -28.54 -30.89 11.65
C GLU A 166 -30.06 -30.96 11.80
N MET A 167 -30.72 -29.80 11.86
CA MET A 167 -32.18 -29.73 11.90
C MET A 167 -32.82 -30.27 10.62
N ASP A 168 -32.29 -29.93 9.44
CA ASP A 168 -32.75 -30.45 8.15
C ASP A 168 -32.65 -31.98 8.10
N ASN A 169 -31.49 -32.54 8.49
CA ASN A 169 -31.31 -33.99 8.56
C ASN A 169 -32.35 -34.67 9.47
N HIS A 170 -32.60 -34.11 10.65
CA HIS A 170 -33.59 -34.65 11.58
C HIS A 170 -35.03 -34.54 11.04
N LEU A 171 -35.35 -33.49 10.27
CA LEU A 171 -36.64 -33.39 9.59
C LEU A 171 -36.78 -34.44 8.49
N ASP A 172 -35.74 -34.67 7.69
CA ASP A 172 -35.74 -35.70 6.65
C ASP A 172 -35.94 -37.11 7.23
N GLU A 173 -35.29 -37.41 8.36
CA GLU A 173 -35.48 -38.67 9.10
C GLU A 173 -36.93 -38.83 9.58
N LYS A 174 -37.54 -37.77 10.12
CA LYS A 174 -38.93 -37.78 10.56
C LYS A 174 -39.91 -37.94 9.40
N ILE A 175 -39.67 -37.26 8.28
CA ILE A 175 -40.50 -37.39 7.07
C ILE A 175 -40.43 -38.83 6.56
N THR A 176 -39.24 -39.40 6.48
CA THR A 176 -39.04 -40.81 6.07
C THR A 176 -39.75 -41.79 7.01
N SER A 177 -39.70 -41.55 8.32
CA SER A 177 -40.42 -42.38 9.30
C SER A 177 -41.94 -42.28 9.14
N LEU A 178 -42.47 -41.08 8.91
CA LEU A 178 -43.90 -40.86 8.67
C LEU A 178 -44.37 -41.53 7.39
N ASP A 179 -43.58 -41.46 6.32
CA ASP A 179 -43.90 -42.09 5.03
C ASP A 179 -44.00 -43.63 5.17
N ASN A 180 -43.05 -44.24 5.87
CA ASN A 180 -43.08 -45.67 6.17
C ASN A 180 -44.31 -46.07 7.01
N ASN A 181 -44.67 -45.26 8.01
CA ASN A 181 -45.85 -45.51 8.85
C ASN A 181 -47.15 -45.36 8.06
N LEU A 182 -47.22 -44.38 7.15
CA LEU A 182 -48.36 -44.18 6.27
C LEU A 182 -48.54 -45.39 5.35
N ASP A 183 -47.47 -45.83 4.67
CA ASP A 183 -47.48 -47.02 3.81
C ASP A 183 -47.92 -48.27 4.58
N GLY A 184 -47.37 -48.50 5.78
CA GLY A 184 -47.79 -49.61 6.65
C GLY A 184 -49.27 -49.56 7.02
N THR A 185 -49.77 -48.36 7.35
CA THR A 185 -51.19 -48.14 7.69
C THR A 185 -52.09 -48.39 6.48
N THR A 186 -51.70 -47.91 5.29
CA THR A 186 -52.44 -48.14 4.04
C THR A 186 -52.51 -49.63 3.70
N LYS A 187 -51.42 -50.37 3.84
CA LYS A 187 -51.40 -51.83 3.64
C LYS A 187 -52.32 -52.55 4.63
N SER A 188 -52.28 -52.17 5.91
CA SER A 188 -53.17 -52.72 6.94
C SER A 188 -54.64 -52.45 6.63
N LEU A 189 -54.98 -51.21 6.25
CA LEU A 189 -56.35 -50.82 5.88
C LEU A 189 -56.87 -51.58 4.66
N ASN A 190 -56.03 -51.78 3.63
CA ASN A 190 -56.39 -52.59 2.46
C ASN A 190 -56.67 -54.06 2.85
N SER A 191 -55.87 -54.63 3.76
CA SER A 191 -56.10 -55.98 4.30
C SER A 191 -57.44 -56.08 5.06
N ILE A 192 -57.72 -55.13 5.96
CA ILE A 192 -58.99 -55.06 6.69
C ILE A 192 -60.17 -54.92 5.71
N THR A 193 -60.03 -54.08 4.69
CA THR A 193 -61.06 -53.87 3.66
C THR A 193 -61.34 -55.17 2.90
N ALA A 194 -60.30 -55.92 2.54
CA ALA A 194 -60.45 -57.22 1.90
C ALA A 194 -61.17 -58.24 2.80
N VAL A 195 -60.81 -58.32 4.09
CA VAL A 195 -61.47 -59.19 5.08
C VAL A 195 -62.94 -58.79 5.25
N ALA A 196 -63.24 -57.49 5.35
CA ALA A 196 -64.61 -56.99 5.48
C ALA A 196 -65.46 -57.35 4.26
N HIS A 197 -64.91 -57.22 3.04
CA HIS A 197 -65.59 -57.66 1.82
C HIS A 197 -65.83 -59.17 1.80
N GLN A 198 -64.85 -59.96 2.25
CA GLN A 198 -65.00 -61.42 2.35
C GLN A 198 -66.11 -61.81 3.34
N ALA A 199 -66.07 -61.26 4.56
CA ALA A 199 -67.09 -61.49 5.57
C ALA A 199 -68.48 -61.09 5.08
N LYS A 200 -68.61 -59.96 4.36
CA LYS A 200 -69.87 -59.54 3.75
C LYS A 200 -70.41 -60.56 2.74
N ARG A 201 -69.54 -61.17 1.92
CA ARG A 201 -69.92 -62.25 0.99
C ARG A 201 -70.38 -63.50 1.73
N GLU A 202 -69.64 -63.93 2.74
CA GLU A 202 -69.98 -65.11 3.55
C GLU A 202 -71.32 -64.93 4.28
N VAL A 203 -71.57 -63.76 4.87
CA VAL A 203 -72.85 -63.43 5.51
C VAL A 203 -74.00 -63.47 4.51
N ALA A 204 -73.81 -62.93 3.30
CA ALA A 204 -74.83 -62.99 2.24
C ALA A 204 -75.15 -64.45 1.84
N GLU A 205 -74.13 -65.30 1.71
CA GLU A 205 -74.30 -66.72 1.38
C GLU A 205 -75.02 -67.49 2.49
N VAL A 206 -74.64 -67.27 3.75
CA VAL A 206 -75.30 -67.88 4.92
C VAL A 206 -76.77 -67.44 5.00
N THR A 207 -77.04 -66.15 4.76
CA THR A 207 -78.42 -65.61 4.78
C THR A 207 -79.28 -66.23 3.69
N LEU A 208 -78.74 -66.39 2.48
CA LEU A 208 -79.41 -67.06 1.37
C LEU A 208 -79.71 -68.54 1.68
N LYS A 209 -78.70 -69.29 2.17
CA LYS A 209 -78.85 -70.69 2.58
C LYS A 209 -79.92 -70.83 3.67
N ARG A 210 -79.89 -69.99 4.70
CA ARG A 210 -80.88 -69.98 5.79
C ARG A 210 -82.29 -69.70 5.26
N GLY A 211 -82.45 -68.75 4.35
CA GLY A 211 -83.74 -68.45 3.71
C GLY A 211 -84.29 -69.65 2.91
N ASN A 212 -83.43 -70.35 2.17
CA ASN A 212 -83.81 -71.56 1.42
C ASN A 212 -84.24 -72.71 2.35
N VAL A 213 -83.48 -72.95 3.43
CA VAL A 213 -83.84 -73.97 4.45
C VAL A 213 -85.18 -73.62 5.09
N THR A 214 -85.40 -72.35 5.44
CA THR A 214 -86.64 -71.91 6.07
C THR A 214 -87.84 -72.11 5.12
N ARG A 215 -87.68 -71.80 3.83
CA ARG A 215 -88.71 -72.09 2.81
C ARG A 215 -88.97 -73.59 2.67
N GLN A 216 -87.94 -74.44 2.62
CA GLN A 216 -88.10 -75.89 2.56
C GLN A 216 -88.86 -76.43 3.78
N CYS A 217 -88.49 -76.02 4.99
CA CYS A 217 -89.20 -76.40 6.21
C CYS A 217 -90.68 -75.97 6.17
N LEU A 218 -90.96 -74.75 5.71
CA LEU A 218 -92.33 -74.26 5.56
C LEU A 218 -93.13 -75.09 4.55
N HIS A 219 -92.51 -75.45 3.43
CA HIS A 219 -93.13 -76.26 2.38
C HIS A 219 -93.44 -77.68 2.87
N TRP A 220 -92.51 -78.29 3.61
CA TRP A 220 -92.70 -79.59 4.25
C TRP A 220 -93.82 -79.57 5.28
N TRP A 221 -93.84 -78.55 6.16
CA TRP A 221 -94.88 -78.40 7.16
C TRP A 221 -96.27 -78.20 6.54
N LYS A 222 -96.38 -77.38 5.49
CA LYS A 222 -97.63 -77.22 4.72
C LYS A 222 -98.05 -78.50 3.98
N GLY A 223 -97.10 -79.31 3.52
CA GLY A 223 -97.37 -80.58 2.85
C GLY A 223 -97.84 -81.69 3.79
N LYS A 224 -97.50 -81.62 5.08
CA LYS A 224 -97.99 -82.55 6.11
C LYS A 224 -99.37 -82.21 6.69
N ASN A 225 -99.86 -80.99 6.48
CA ASN A 225 -101.14 -80.49 7.01
C ASN A 225 -102.23 -80.37 5.92
N LYS A 226 -102.09 -81.12 4.83
CA LYS A 226 -103.11 -81.35 3.80
C LYS A 226 -103.42 -82.83 3.73
#